data_AF-A0A1F9ZWR7-F1
#
_entry.id   AF-A0A1F9ZWR7-F1
#
_cell.length_a   1.000
_cell.length_b   1.000
_cell.length_c   1.000
_cell.angle_alpha   90.00
_cell.angle_beta   90.00
_cell.angle_gamma   90.00
#
_symmetry.space_group_name_H-M   'P 1'
#
loop_
_entity.id
_entity.type
_entity.pdbx_description
1 polymer ?
#
loop_
_entity_poly.entity_id
_entity_poly.type
_entity_poly.pdbx_seq_one_letter_code
_entity_poly.pdbx_strand_id
1 'polypeptide(L)'
;MNKKLVAALIALGFAASASAEVNFDQGVDSKSVAKDASSIEMKWNDGPYWGNNPYHGPSPHHVSYSRDCHTFTFGSGSSVMSERVYLDSTEWVEECHYVPDPPPPHNPNHPPKPPMPGHHPKSIDSAMGSVDTKGMQCHQRPGQVFRRTAQISIPARQLFPWETERFEVCLNGPYMDLDIEKQAYNYSVHSIGDYDVRYELTPNNKVAMSPDKDGLSNGGFSVANGRFAFQVNDRWGGEYAGEKVAVRAELYKDGFWFFDSYKGKKEFTFDAARGYSLDFAEGELDNSKSFSADFDPSKSFDVGDITKGSTKYYIKWSFRRIGSISTGEWIEKGKTDKIEAK
;
A
#
# COMPACT_ATOMS: atom_id res chain seq x y z
N MET A 1 -5.55 5.76 -5.38
CA MET A 1 -6.89 6.10 -5.93
C MET A 1 -7.47 4.87 -6.63
N ASN A 2 -8.68 4.45 -6.26
CA ASN A 2 -9.30 3.27 -6.87
C ASN A 2 -9.51 3.54 -8.37
N LYS A 3 -8.88 2.75 -9.26
CA LYS A 3 -8.82 3.00 -10.72
C LYS A 3 -10.21 3.16 -11.37
N LYS A 4 -11.25 2.66 -10.70
CA LYS A 4 -12.67 2.79 -11.08
C LYS A 4 -13.21 4.22 -11.00
N LEU A 5 -12.66 5.09 -10.13
CA LEU A 5 -13.18 6.43 -9.87
C LEU A 5 -12.62 7.48 -10.84
N VAL A 6 -11.39 7.27 -11.35
CA VAL A 6 -10.77 8.10 -12.41
C VAL A 6 -11.46 7.89 -13.75
N ALA A 7 -11.76 6.63 -14.11
CA ALA A 7 -12.44 6.31 -15.36
C ALA A 7 -13.85 6.93 -15.45
N ALA A 8 -14.57 6.98 -14.33
CA ALA A 8 -15.90 7.61 -14.26
C ALA A 8 -15.85 9.14 -14.45
N LEU A 9 -14.81 9.80 -13.94
CA LEU A 9 -14.63 11.26 -14.10
C LEU A 9 -14.20 11.66 -15.51
N ILE A 10 -13.40 10.84 -16.20
CA ILE A 10 -13.01 11.08 -17.59
C ILE A 10 -14.20 10.87 -18.54
N ALA A 11 -15.04 9.86 -18.30
CA ALA A 11 -16.25 9.63 -19.10
C ALA A 11 -17.29 10.76 -18.97
N LEU A 12 -17.38 11.41 -17.81
CA LEU A 12 -18.25 12.57 -17.60
C LEU A 12 -17.71 13.87 -18.25
N GLY A 13 -16.39 13.97 -18.45
CA GLY A 13 -15.75 15.12 -19.11
C GLY A 13 -15.99 15.21 -20.62
N PHE A 14 -16.24 14.08 -21.30
CA PHE A 14 -16.54 14.05 -22.74
C PHE A 14 -18.02 14.27 -23.08
N ALA A 15 -18.92 14.26 -22.09
CA ALA A 15 -20.34 14.53 -22.31
C ALA A 15 -20.70 16.02 -22.39
N ALA A 16 -19.76 16.92 -22.04
CA ALA A 16 -20.02 18.36 -21.97
C ALA A 16 -19.68 19.14 -23.25
N SER A 17 -19.00 18.53 -24.24
CA SER A 17 -18.45 19.25 -25.41
C SER A 17 -18.86 18.70 -26.78
N ALA A 18 -19.79 17.75 -26.84
CA ALA A 18 -20.42 17.37 -28.10
C ALA A 18 -21.88 16.98 -27.86
N SER A 19 -22.81 17.69 -28.49
CA SER A 19 -24.24 17.36 -28.57
C SER A 19 -24.46 16.14 -29.49
N ALA A 20 -23.80 15.03 -29.18
CA ALA A 20 -24.04 13.73 -29.80
C ALA A 20 -24.96 12.93 -28.85
N GLU A 21 -26.09 12.49 -29.37
CA GLU A 21 -27.08 11.67 -28.68
C GLU A 21 -26.45 10.30 -28.39
N VAL A 22 -25.83 10.14 -27.21
CA VAL A 22 -25.27 8.85 -26.78
C VAL A 22 -26.42 8.00 -26.25
N ASN A 23 -26.71 6.90 -26.96
CA ASN A 23 -27.71 5.93 -26.55
C ASN A 23 -27.16 5.05 -25.40
N PHE A 24 -27.68 5.26 -24.18
CA PHE A 24 -27.29 4.53 -22.97
C PHE A 24 -27.91 3.12 -22.86
N ASP A 25 -28.76 2.70 -23.79
CA ASP A 25 -29.36 1.36 -23.81
C ASP A 25 -28.40 0.28 -24.36
N GLN A 26 -27.28 0.69 -24.96
CA GLN A 26 -26.17 -0.23 -25.24
C GLN A 26 -25.34 -0.38 -23.97
N GLY A 27 -25.66 -1.41 -23.19
CA GLY A 27 -25.03 -1.71 -21.90
C GLY A 27 -23.51 -1.53 -21.94
N VAL A 28 -23.05 -0.46 -21.29
CA VAL A 28 -21.62 -0.18 -21.14
C VAL A 28 -21.04 -1.29 -20.28
N ASP A 29 -20.16 -2.11 -20.89
CA ASP A 29 -19.42 -3.13 -20.18
C ASP A 29 -18.41 -2.47 -19.23
N SER A 30 -18.88 -2.12 -18.04
CA SER A 30 -18.08 -1.53 -16.96
C SER A 30 -16.86 -2.37 -16.59
N LYS A 31 -16.82 -3.67 -16.95
CA LYS A 31 -15.64 -4.52 -16.76
C LYS A 31 -14.57 -4.29 -17.84
N SER A 32 -14.93 -4.04 -19.10
CA SER A 32 -13.94 -3.73 -20.15
C SER A 32 -13.32 -2.36 -19.91
N VAL A 33 -14.12 -1.35 -19.56
CA VAL A 33 -13.64 0.01 -19.24
C VAL A 33 -12.75 0.01 -17.99
N ALA A 34 -13.10 -0.76 -16.95
CA ALA A 34 -12.24 -0.90 -15.77
C ALA A 34 -10.94 -1.66 -16.09
N LYS A 35 -10.96 -2.60 -17.05
CA LYS A 35 -9.77 -3.33 -17.50
C LYS A 35 -8.83 -2.41 -18.29
N ASP A 36 -9.38 -1.59 -19.18
CA ASP A 36 -8.65 -0.60 -19.98
C ASP A 36 -8.15 0.59 -19.15
N ALA A 37 -8.90 1.05 -18.14
CA ALA A 37 -8.42 2.09 -17.21
C ALA A 37 -7.40 1.55 -16.20
N SER A 38 -7.42 0.25 -15.92
CA SER A 38 -6.43 -0.39 -15.04
C SER A 38 -5.12 -0.72 -15.74
N SER A 39 -5.15 -0.89 -17.07
CA SER A 39 -3.98 -1.06 -17.94
C SER A 39 -3.34 0.27 -18.35
N ILE A 40 -4.01 1.41 -18.09
CA ILE A 40 -3.33 2.70 -17.90
C ILE A 40 -2.67 2.65 -16.50
N GLU A 41 -1.66 1.80 -16.34
CA GLU A 41 -0.52 2.26 -15.57
C GLU A 41 -0.10 3.56 -16.26
N MET A 42 -0.24 4.70 -15.59
CA MET A 42 0.82 5.69 -15.70
C MET A 42 2.05 4.96 -15.19
N LYS A 43 2.68 4.16 -16.06
CA LYS A 43 4.11 4.06 -16.04
C LYS A 43 4.50 5.52 -16.01
N TRP A 44 5.02 5.99 -14.88
CA TRP A 44 6.06 6.99 -14.94
C TRP A 44 7.01 6.40 -15.95
N ASN A 45 6.81 6.88 -17.15
CA ASN A 45 7.57 6.45 -18.26
C ASN A 45 8.87 7.18 -17.91
N ASP A 46 9.77 6.47 -17.22
CA ASP A 46 11.20 6.56 -17.48
C ASP A 46 11.47 6.32 -18.98
N GLY A 47 10.44 5.94 -19.76
CA GLY A 47 9.95 6.79 -20.84
C GLY A 47 10.96 7.83 -21.24
N PRO A 48 11.77 7.52 -22.25
CA PRO A 48 12.82 8.39 -22.70
C PRO A 48 12.19 9.73 -23.08
N TYR A 49 12.30 10.72 -22.19
CA TYR A 49 12.38 12.12 -22.61
C TYR A 49 13.70 12.38 -23.38
N TRP A 50 14.41 11.32 -23.79
CA TRP A 50 15.20 11.26 -25.01
C TRP A 50 14.25 11.28 -26.21
N GLY A 51 13.69 12.46 -26.50
CA GLY A 51 13.20 12.73 -27.85
C GLY A 51 14.29 12.31 -28.84
N ASN A 52 13.87 11.69 -29.96
CA ASN A 52 14.69 11.27 -31.09
C ASN A 52 15.53 12.44 -31.64
N ASN A 53 16.56 12.83 -30.90
CA ASN A 53 17.59 13.72 -31.34
C ASN A 53 18.69 12.80 -31.88
N PRO A 54 18.88 12.72 -33.21
CA PRO A 54 19.83 11.79 -33.83
C PRO A 54 21.31 12.07 -33.50
N TYR A 55 21.59 12.98 -32.57
CA TYR A 55 22.88 13.12 -31.89
C TYR A 55 23.01 12.13 -30.72
N HIS A 56 22.85 10.83 -30.99
CA HIS A 56 23.27 9.76 -30.09
C HIS A 56 24.78 9.51 -30.27
N GLY A 57 25.59 10.49 -29.87
CA GLY A 57 26.87 10.14 -29.26
C GLY A 57 26.57 9.48 -27.90
N PRO A 58 27.37 8.51 -27.42
CA PRO A 58 27.21 7.98 -26.08
C PRO A 58 27.42 9.13 -25.11
N SER A 59 26.34 9.78 -24.65
CA SER A 59 26.41 10.79 -23.60
C SER A 59 26.73 10.00 -22.33
N PRO A 60 27.97 10.03 -21.82
CA PRO A 60 28.47 9.06 -20.85
C PRO A 60 28.08 9.43 -19.41
N HIS A 61 26.94 10.11 -19.25
CA HIS A 61 26.50 10.68 -17.99
C HIS A 61 25.09 10.19 -17.66
N HIS A 62 25.03 9.17 -16.80
CA HIS A 62 23.78 8.84 -16.11
C HIS A 62 23.64 9.82 -14.95
N VAL A 63 22.53 10.55 -14.93
CA VAL A 63 22.18 11.44 -13.83
C VAL A 63 21.12 10.75 -12.98
N SER A 64 21.35 10.69 -11.68
CA SER A 64 20.37 10.24 -10.69
C SER A 64 20.28 11.26 -9.56
N TYR A 65 19.24 11.19 -8.74
CA TYR A 65 19.03 12.13 -7.63
C TYR A 65 18.75 11.35 -6.35
N SER A 66 19.25 11.84 -5.22
CA SER A 66 18.80 11.33 -3.92
C SER A 66 17.38 11.83 -3.64
N ARG A 67 16.54 11.00 -3.03
CA ARG A 67 15.19 11.39 -2.61
C ARG A 67 15.20 11.59 -1.10
N ASP A 68 14.83 12.78 -0.65
CA ASP A 68 14.64 13.10 0.78
C ASP A 68 13.17 13.38 1.05
N CYS A 69 12.61 12.74 2.06
CA CYS A 69 11.17 12.72 2.32
C CYS A 69 10.87 13.03 3.78
N HIS A 70 9.82 13.81 4.00
CA HIS A 70 9.30 14.08 5.33
C HIS A 70 7.81 13.76 5.43
N THR A 71 7.45 13.00 6.46
CA THR A 71 6.08 12.63 6.76
C THR A 71 5.44 13.60 7.76
N PHE A 72 4.26 14.12 7.41
CA PHE A 72 3.39 14.88 8.31
C PHE A 72 2.20 14.02 8.73
N THR A 73 1.87 14.03 10.03
CA THR A 73 0.69 13.35 10.58
C THR A 73 -0.22 14.34 11.27
N PHE A 74 -1.51 14.33 10.93
CA PHE A 74 -2.53 15.17 11.51
C PHE A 74 -3.62 14.31 12.15
N GLY A 75 -3.96 14.62 13.40
CA GLY A 75 -5.12 14.05 14.10
C GLY A 75 -6.28 15.04 14.14
N SER A 76 -7.30 14.70 14.92
CA SER A 76 -8.42 15.62 15.20
C SER A 76 -7.93 16.94 15.80
N GLY A 77 -8.41 18.08 15.28
CA GLY A 77 -7.96 19.40 15.71
C GLY A 77 -8.52 20.56 14.88
N SER A 78 -8.14 21.78 15.25
CA SER A 78 -8.45 23.02 14.51
C SER A 78 -7.69 23.06 13.17
N SER A 79 -7.80 24.17 12.42
CA SER A 79 -6.90 24.38 11.27
C SER A 79 -5.46 24.16 11.71
N VAL A 80 -4.74 23.36 10.92
CA VAL A 80 -3.35 22.99 11.21
C VAL A 80 -2.48 23.47 10.07
N MET A 81 -1.50 24.27 10.43
CA MET A 81 -0.33 24.51 9.61
C MET A 81 0.79 23.68 10.22
N SER A 82 1.43 22.82 9.43
CA SER A 82 2.56 22.03 9.90
C SER A 82 3.73 22.93 10.27
N GLU A 83 4.71 22.37 10.97
CA GLU A 83 6.04 22.97 10.96
C GLU A 83 6.61 23.01 9.55
N ARG A 84 7.55 23.92 9.33
CA ARG A 84 8.33 23.98 8.10
C ARG A 84 9.49 23.01 8.22
N VAL A 85 9.69 22.18 7.21
CA VAL A 85 10.79 21.22 7.15
C VAL A 85 11.74 21.59 6.02
N TYR A 86 13.01 21.25 6.20
CA TYR A 86 14.06 21.45 5.21
C TYR A 86 14.35 20.11 4.56
N LEU A 87 14.33 20.07 3.24
CA LEU A 87 14.63 18.89 2.46
C LEU A 87 15.85 19.16 1.57
N ASP A 88 16.67 18.13 1.36
CA ASP A 88 17.82 18.20 0.46
C ASP A 88 17.91 17.02 -0.52
N SER A 89 18.26 17.33 -1.77
CA SER A 89 18.47 16.33 -2.80
C SER A 89 19.77 16.59 -3.51
N THR A 90 20.60 15.56 -3.63
CA THR A 90 21.89 15.60 -4.31
C THR A 90 21.76 14.90 -5.65
N GLU A 91 22.12 15.62 -6.71
CA GLU A 91 22.37 15.04 -8.02
C GLU A 91 23.63 14.16 -7.95
N TRP A 92 23.57 12.97 -8.52
CA TRP A 92 24.68 12.06 -8.69
C TRP A 92 24.92 11.86 -10.18
N VAL A 93 26.09 12.29 -10.64
CA VAL A 93 26.52 12.15 -12.04
C VAL A 93 27.47 10.98 -12.13
N GLU A 94 27.11 9.99 -12.93
CA GLU A 94 28.00 8.90 -13.29
C GLU A 94 28.98 9.37 -14.37
N GLU A 95 30.27 9.20 -14.10
CA GLU A 95 31.33 9.51 -15.06
C GLU A 95 32.10 8.24 -15.37
N CYS A 96 32.02 7.85 -16.64
CA CYS A 96 32.76 6.71 -17.18
C CYS A 96 34.01 7.18 -17.91
N HIS A 97 35.16 6.69 -17.48
CA HIS A 97 36.43 6.90 -18.17
C HIS A 97 36.91 5.59 -18.76
N TYR A 98 37.43 5.67 -19.99
CA TYR A 98 38.13 4.54 -20.60
C TYR A 98 39.48 4.37 -19.93
N VAL A 99 39.67 3.22 -19.28
CA VAL A 99 40.92 2.75 -18.73
C VAL A 99 41.42 1.65 -19.67
N PRO A 100 42.41 1.93 -20.53
CA PRO A 100 42.97 0.90 -21.40
C PRO A 100 43.51 -0.25 -20.54
N ASP A 101 43.33 -1.47 -21.02
CA ASP A 101 43.98 -2.63 -20.40
C ASP A 101 45.48 -2.34 -20.28
N PRO A 102 46.12 -2.67 -19.14
CA PRO A 102 47.56 -2.53 -19.03
C PRO A 102 48.21 -3.31 -20.18
N PRO A 103 49.26 -2.75 -20.82
CA PRO A 103 49.94 -3.46 -21.88
C PRO A 103 50.34 -4.85 -21.38
N PRO A 104 50.20 -5.90 -22.21
CA PRO A 104 50.53 -7.25 -21.79
C PRO A 104 51.97 -7.26 -21.25
N PRO A 105 52.25 -7.99 -20.16
CA PRO A 105 53.58 -8.05 -19.59
C PRO A 105 54.57 -8.43 -20.68
N HIS A 106 55.72 -7.74 -20.73
CA HIS A 106 56.76 -8.01 -21.70
C HIS A 106 57.17 -9.49 -21.56
N ASN A 107 56.93 -10.31 -22.58
CA ASN A 107 57.35 -11.71 -22.58
C ASN A 107 58.83 -11.77 -22.99
N PRO A 108 59.76 -12.05 -22.07
CA PRO A 108 61.20 -12.03 -22.38
C PRO A 108 61.62 -13.11 -23.38
N ASN A 109 60.77 -14.10 -23.67
CA ASN A 109 61.05 -15.18 -24.62
C ASN A 109 60.68 -14.86 -26.08
N HIS A 110 60.13 -13.66 -26.35
CA HIS A 110 59.86 -13.22 -27.72
C HIS A 110 60.80 -12.08 -28.12
N PRO A 111 61.72 -12.28 -29.07
CA PRO A 111 62.52 -11.20 -29.60
C PRO A 111 61.61 -10.13 -30.24
N PRO A 112 61.93 -8.83 -30.10
CA PRO A 112 61.11 -7.76 -30.64
C PRO A 112 60.89 -7.96 -32.14
N LYS A 113 59.63 -8.08 -32.56
CA LYS A 113 59.31 -8.13 -33.99
C LYS A 113 59.73 -6.80 -34.63
N PRO A 114 60.43 -6.81 -35.78
CA PRO A 114 60.79 -5.60 -36.48
C PRO A 114 59.52 -4.80 -36.86
N PRO A 115 59.59 -3.45 -36.86
CA PRO A 115 58.45 -2.62 -37.19
C PRO A 115 57.97 -2.93 -38.61
N MET A 116 56.73 -3.41 -38.75
CA MET A 116 56.14 -3.65 -40.06
C MET A 116 55.85 -2.30 -40.74
N PRO A 117 56.33 -2.07 -41.97
CA PRO A 117 56.02 -0.86 -42.73
C PRO A 117 54.57 -0.87 -43.21
N GLY A 118 53.82 0.20 -42.92
CA GLY A 118 52.73 0.67 -43.80
C GLY A 118 51.39 -0.09 -43.76
N HIS A 119 50.85 -0.42 -42.60
CA HIS A 119 49.43 -0.74 -42.49
C HIS A 119 48.65 0.45 -41.94
N HIS A 120 47.95 1.14 -42.86
CA HIS A 120 46.93 2.12 -42.51
C HIS A 120 45.87 1.46 -41.63
N PRO A 121 45.44 2.09 -40.53
CA PRO A 121 44.36 1.58 -39.71
C PRO A 121 43.09 1.49 -40.58
N LYS A 122 42.58 0.28 -40.80
CA LYS A 122 41.28 0.07 -41.44
C LYS A 122 40.21 0.78 -40.60
N SER A 123 39.37 1.58 -41.25
CA SER A 123 38.30 2.29 -40.58
C SER A 123 37.34 1.31 -39.89
N ILE A 124 37.02 1.64 -38.63
CA ILE A 124 36.13 0.87 -37.75
C ILE A 124 34.70 1.25 -38.12
N ASP A 125 34.22 0.82 -39.29
CA ASP A 125 32.90 1.24 -39.80
C ASP A 125 31.88 0.08 -39.88
N SER A 126 32.12 -1.10 -39.31
CA SER A 126 31.21 -2.25 -39.58
C SER A 126 30.95 -3.24 -38.44
N ALA A 127 31.04 -2.83 -37.18
CA ALA A 127 30.62 -3.67 -36.07
C ALA A 127 29.90 -2.87 -34.98
N MET A 128 28.65 -2.48 -35.24
CA MET A 128 27.65 -2.16 -34.19
C MET A 128 27.16 -3.46 -33.49
N GLY A 129 28.08 -4.40 -33.23
CA GLY A 129 27.83 -5.51 -32.33
C GLY A 129 28.14 -5.02 -30.92
N SER A 130 27.17 -5.14 -30.00
CA SER A 130 27.30 -4.97 -28.54
C SER A 130 28.61 -4.31 -28.11
N VAL A 131 28.60 -2.99 -27.91
CA VAL A 131 29.74 -2.25 -27.35
C VAL A 131 30.15 -2.97 -26.07
N ASP A 132 31.19 -3.80 -26.17
CA ASP A 132 31.75 -4.57 -25.08
C ASP A 132 32.35 -3.50 -24.17
N THR A 133 31.67 -3.18 -23.06
CA THR A 133 32.04 -2.12 -22.10
C THR A 133 33.34 -2.44 -21.34
N LYS A 134 34.11 -3.42 -21.81
CA LYS A 134 35.42 -3.81 -21.30
C LYS A 134 36.37 -2.63 -21.43
N GLY A 135 36.79 -2.11 -20.28
CA GLY A 135 37.69 -0.97 -20.15
C GLY A 135 37.02 0.33 -19.71
N MET A 136 35.68 0.42 -19.61
CA MET A 136 35.05 1.59 -19.00
C MET A 136 34.99 1.43 -17.48
N GLN A 137 35.66 2.32 -16.75
CA GLN A 137 35.50 2.46 -15.31
C GLN A 137 34.58 3.63 -15.03
N CYS A 138 33.40 3.34 -14.49
CA CYS A 138 32.41 4.33 -14.10
C CYS A 138 32.46 4.57 -12.60
N HIS A 139 32.34 5.83 -12.20
CA HIS A 139 32.19 6.21 -10.79
C HIS A 139 31.16 7.33 -10.67
N GLN A 140 30.44 7.34 -9.55
CA GLN A 140 29.50 8.41 -9.24
C GLN A 140 30.21 9.54 -8.51
N ARG A 141 29.93 10.77 -8.92
CA ARG A 141 30.32 11.97 -8.17
C ARG A 141 29.09 12.80 -7.81
N PRO A 142 29.10 13.48 -6.65
CA PRO A 142 28.04 14.43 -6.33
C PRO A 142 28.11 15.63 -7.30
N GLY A 143 26.96 15.98 -7.85
CA GLY A 143 26.71 17.13 -8.70
C GLY A 143 26.08 18.28 -7.90
N GLN A 144 25.02 18.86 -8.44
CA GLN A 144 24.27 19.92 -7.76
C GLN A 144 23.52 19.41 -6.52
N VAL A 145 23.49 20.23 -5.46
CA VAL A 145 22.63 19.98 -4.29
C VAL A 145 21.46 20.96 -4.33
N PHE A 146 20.25 20.41 -4.34
CA PHE A 146 18.99 21.13 -4.24
C PHE A 146 18.56 21.16 -2.77
N ARG A 147 18.09 22.32 -2.32
CA ARG A 147 17.53 22.51 -0.99
C ARG A 147 16.24 23.29 -1.10
N ARG A 148 15.20 22.83 -0.42
CA ARG A 148 13.90 23.50 -0.37
C ARG A 148 13.31 23.37 1.03
N THR A 149 12.35 24.23 1.33
CA THR A 149 11.50 24.04 2.49
C THR A 149 10.09 23.66 2.06
N ALA A 150 9.46 22.83 2.88
CA ALA A 150 8.09 22.39 2.68
C ALA A 150 7.24 22.66 3.91
N GLN A 151 5.98 23.03 3.69
CA GLN A 151 4.98 23.19 4.73
C GLN A 151 3.60 22.79 4.20
N ILE A 152 2.79 22.17 5.04
CA ILE A 152 1.41 21.79 4.73
C ILE A 152 0.46 22.69 5.52
N SER A 153 -0.53 23.25 4.83
CA SER A 153 -1.62 24.02 5.41
C SER A 153 -2.95 23.36 5.10
N ILE A 154 -3.69 23.00 6.16
CA ILE A 154 -5.01 22.36 6.04
C ILE A 154 -6.03 23.17 6.87
N PRO A 155 -7.15 23.60 6.28
CA PRO A 155 -8.20 24.27 7.02
C PRO A 155 -8.83 23.34 8.06
N ALA A 156 -9.60 23.93 8.98
CA ALA A 156 -10.34 23.19 9.99
C ALA A 156 -11.32 22.21 9.32
N ARG A 157 -11.37 20.99 9.82
CA ARG A 157 -12.24 19.91 9.31
C ARG A 157 -12.54 18.93 10.43
N GLN A 158 -13.64 18.19 10.31
CA GLN A 158 -14.06 17.25 11.33
C GLN A 158 -13.45 15.86 11.07
N LEU A 159 -12.51 15.46 11.92
CA LEU A 159 -11.99 14.11 11.98
C LEU A 159 -12.63 13.38 13.17
N PHE A 160 -12.93 12.10 12.99
CA PHE A 160 -13.29 11.25 14.11
C PHE A 160 -12.06 11.02 15.02
N PRO A 161 -12.24 10.70 16.31
CA PRO A 161 -11.12 10.58 17.25
C PRO A 161 -10.02 9.57 16.87
N TRP A 162 -10.35 8.57 16.06
CA TRP A 162 -9.41 7.54 15.57
C TRP A 162 -8.88 7.82 14.16
N GLU A 163 -9.43 8.82 13.47
CA GLU A 163 -8.97 9.19 12.14
C GLU A 163 -7.65 9.95 12.26
N THR A 164 -6.71 9.54 11.42
CA THR A 164 -5.44 10.24 11.24
C THR A 164 -5.17 10.38 9.76
N GLU A 165 -4.61 11.51 9.39
CA GLU A 165 -4.20 11.80 8.03
C GLU A 165 -2.68 11.87 7.98
N ARG A 166 -2.11 11.27 6.94
CA ARG A 166 -0.67 11.15 6.74
C ARG A 166 -0.33 11.58 5.31
N PHE A 167 0.60 12.51 5.23
CA PHE A 167 1.09 13.09 3.99
C PHE A 167 2.61 12.99 3.98
N GLU A 168 3.19 12.72 2.83
CA GLU A 168 4.64 12.67 2.64
C GLU A 168 5.02 13.74 1.61
N VAL A 169 5.97 14.60 1.95
CA VAL A 169 6.57 15.54 0.99
C VAL A 169 7.98 15.07 0.69
N CYS A 170 8.30 14.88 -0.58
CA CYS A 170 9.62 14.47 -1.01
C CYS A 170 10.25 15.52 -1.92
N LEU A 171 11.58 15.62 -1.86
CA LEU A 171 12.41 16.36 -2.79
C LEU A 171 13.26 15.36 -3.58
N ASN A 172 13.10 15.35 -4.91
CA ASN A 172 13.83 14.50 -5.83
C ASN A 172 14.45 15.36 -6.95
N GLY A 173 15.73 15.65 -6.82
CA GLY A 173 16.43 16.66 -7.60
C GLY A 173 15.80 18.05 -7.37
N PRO A 174 15.45 18.79 -8.43
CA PRO A 174 14.75 20.06 -8.30
C PRO A 174 13.23 19.91 -8.11
N TYR A 175 12.68 18.70 -8.14
CA TYR A 175 11.24 18.45 -8.13
C TYR A 175 10.77 18.12 -6.73
N MET A 176 9.63 18.69 -6.34
CA MET A 176 9.02 18.45 -5.04
C MET A 176 7.60 17.90 -5.22
N ASP A 177 7.34 16.76 -4.60
CA ASP A 177 6.08 16.03 -4.69
C ASP A 177 5.43 15.88 -3.31
N LEU A 178 4.09 15.91 -3.29
CA LEU A 178 3.27 15.62 -2.11
C LEU A 178 2.49 14.35 -2.39
N ASP A 179 2.77 13.31 -1.62
CA ASP A 179 2.03 12.05 -1.63
C ASP A 179 1.04 12.00 -0.45
N ILE A 180 -0.17 11.54 -0.73
CA ILE A 180 -1.22 11.37 0.27
C ILE A 180 -1.32 9.89 0.64
N GLU A 181 -0.64 9.48 1.70
CA GLU A 181 -0.64 8.07 2.14
C GLU A 181 -1.97 7.66 2.79
N LYS A 182 -2.50 8.52 3.66
CA LYS A 182 -3.72 8.24 4.43
C LYS A 182 -4.54 9.52 4.55
N GLN A 183 -5.80 9.50 4.13
CA GLN A 183 -6.66 10.68 4.14
C GLN A 183 -8.08 10.35 4.59
N ALA A 184 -8.69 11.25 5.37
CA ALA A 184 -10.09 11.18 5.74
C ALA A 184 -10.97 11.98 4.77
N TYR A 185 -10.36 12.85 3.96
CA TYR A 185 -11.02 13.63 2.92
C TYR A 185 -10.28 13.47 1.59
N ASN A 186 -10.99 13.63 0.48
CA ASN A 186 -10.34 13.90 -0.79
C ASN A 186 -9.85 15.34 -0.79
N TYR A 187 -8.57 15.56 -1.11
CA TYR A 187 -7.99 16.90 -1.13
C TYR A 187 -7.78 17.42 -2.55
N SER A 188 -8.05 18.70 -2.72
CA SER A 188 -7.46 19.49 -3.82
C SER A 188 -6.18 20.14 -3.30
N VAL A 189 -5.07 19.93 -3.99
CA VAL A 189 -3.75 20.41 -3.58
C VAL A 189 -3.36 21.61 -4.43
N HIS A 190 -2.99 22.72 -3.78
CA HIS A 190 -2.40 23.88 -4.44
C HIS A 190 -1.01 24.15 -3.84
N SER A 191 0.01 24.27 -4.68
CA SER A 191 1.38 24.57 -4.25
C SER A 191 1.70 26.04 -4.48
N ILE A 192 2.24 26.72 -3.47
CA ILE A 192 2.63 28.14 -3.52
C ILE A 192 4.12 28.25 -3.20
N GLY A 193 4.84 29.04 -4.00
CA GLY A 193 6.28 29.28 -3.84
C GLY A 193 7.15 28.26 -4.56
N ASP A 194 8.41 28.65 -4.84
CA ASP A 194 9.36 27.81 -5.57
C ASP A 194 10.38 27.14 -4.62
N TYR A 195 10.96 27.90 -3.70
CA TYR A 195 11.97 27.42 -2.74
C TYR A 195 11.42 27.15 -1.35
N ASP A 196 10.45 27.98 -0.92
CA ASP A 196 9.69 27.81 0.32
C ASP A 196 8.27 27.38 -0.02
N VAL A 197 8.13 26.11 -0.39
CA VAL A 197 6.89 25.62 -0.96
C VAL A 197 5.89 25.34 0.16
N ARG A 198 4.70 25.93 0.02
CA ARG A 198 3.54 25.63 0.86
C ARG A 198 2.50 24.88 0.06
N TYR A 199 2.12 23.70 0.53
CA TYR A 199 0.96 22.97 0.02
C TYR A 199 -0.28 23.38 0.81
N GLU A 200 -1.22 24.01 0.11
CA GLU A 200 -2.55 24.33 0.62
C GLU A 200 -3.52 23.22 0.19
N LEU A 201 -4.01 22.47 1.18
CA LEU A 201 -4.90 21.34 0.97
C LEU A 201 -6.32 21.78 1.28
N THR A 202 -7.22 21.72 0.30
CA THR A 202 -8.65 22.00 0.49
C THR A 202 -9.42 20.69 0.60
N PRO A 203 -10.07 20.38 1.74
CA PRO A 203 -10.86 19.17 1.90
C PRO A 203 -12.14 19.28 1.07
N ASN A 204 -12.42 18.23 0.29
CA ASN A 204 -13.65 18.08 -0.47
C ASN A 204 -14.59 17.11 0.25
N ASN A 205 -14.81 15.93 -0.32
CA ASN A 205 -15.69 14.90 0.24
C ASN A 205 -14.97 14.05 1.27
N LYS A 206 -15.66 13.71 2.37
CA LYS A 206 -15.18 12.73 3.34
C LYS A 206 -15.07 11.35 2.68
N VAL A 207 -14.03 10.61 3.00
CA VAL A 207 -13.73 9.28 2.47
C VAL A 207 -13.82 8.28 3.62
N ALA A 208 -14.44 7.14 3.36
CA ALA A 208 -14.51 6.07 4.34
C ALA A 208 -13.10 5.57 4.71
N MET A 209 -12.81 5.46 6.00
CA MET A 209 -11.52 5.00 6.51
C MET A 209 -11.61 3.62 7.18
N SER A 210 -10.49 2.92 7.38
CA SER A 210 -10.53 1.69 8.18
C SER A 210 -11.01 2.02 9.61
N PRO A 211 -11.92 1.21 10.19
CA PRO A 211 -12.44 1.47 11.52
C PRO A 211 -11.32 1.38 12.56
N ASP A 212 -11.51 2.04 13.70
CA ASP A 212 -10.56 1.96 14.81
C ASP A 212 -10.38 0.51 15.27
N LYS A 213 -9.15 0.00 15.19
CA LYS A 213 -8.82 -1.34 15.66
C LYS A 213 -9.14 -1.54 17.13
N ASP A 214 -9.08 -0.49 17.92
CA ASP A 214 -9.37 -0.49 19.36
C ASP A 214 -10.78 0.01 19.69
N GLY A 215 -11.61 0.25 18.67
CA GLY A 215 -12.98 0.71 18.84
C GLY A 215 -13.88 -0.32 19.52
N LEU A 216 -13.68 -1.62 19.24
CA LEU A 216 -14.38 -2.72 19.89
C LEU A 216 -13.44 -3.51 20.81
N SER A 217 -13.94 -3.90 21.97
CA SER A 217 -13.20 -4.68 22.97
C SER A 217 -14.03 -5.84 23.54
N ASN A 218 -13.35 -6.88 24.03
CA ASN A 218 -13.99 -8.03 24.67
C ASN A 218 -14.64 -7.60 26.00
N GLY A 219 -15.96 -7.73 26.11
CA GLY A 219 -16.73 -7.48 27.33
C GLY A 219 -16.93 -8.71 28.21
N GLY A 220 -16.68 -9.91 27.69
CA GLY A 220 -16.77 -11.17 28.42
C GLY A 220 -17.23 -12.32 27.52
N PHE A 221 -16.75 -13.53 27.82
CA PHE A 221 -17.19 -14.76 27.17
C PHE A 221 -17.63 -15.77 28.22
N SER A 222 -18.80 -16.38 28.06
CA SER A 222 -19.36 -17.32 29.02
C SER A 222 -20.18 -18.41 28.33
N VAL A 223 -20.38 -19.53 29.02
CA VAL A 223 -21.20 -20.66 28.56
C VAL A 223 -22.13 -21.07 29.68
N ALA A 224 -23.42 -21.18 29.37
CA ALA A 224 -24.45 -21.63 30.29
C ALA A 224 -25.52 -22.39 29.52
N ASN A 225 -25.94 -23.56 30.03
CA ASN A 225 -27.01 -24.37 29.43
C ASN A 225 -26.74 -24.73 27.94
N GLY A 226 -25.48 -24.99 27.58
CA GLY A 226 -25.08 -25.31 26.21
C GLY A 226 -25.14 -24.13 25.22
N ARG A 227 -25.37 -22.91 25.70
CA ARG A 227 -25.34 -21.68 24.89
C ARG A 227 -24.13 -20.83 25.28
N PHE A 228 -23.52 -20.24 24.26
CA PHE A 228 -22.39 -19.35 24.39
C PHE A 228 -22.88 -17.91 24.35
N ALA A 229 -22.46 -17.11 25.32
CA ALA A 229 -22.73 -15.69 25.39
C ALA A 229 -21.41 -14.90 25.31
N PHE A 230 -21.31 -14.03 24.31
CA PHE A 230 -20.17 -13.15 24.09
C PHE A 230 -20.61 -11.69 24.12
N GLN A 231 -19.96 -10.89 24.96
CA GLN A 231 -20.21 -9.46 25.09
C GLN A 231 -19.09 -8.68 24.41
N VAL A 232 -19.46 -7.64 23.67
CA VAL A 232 -18.52 -6.73 23.02
C VAL A 232 -18.85 -5.31 23.45
N ASN A 233 -17.84 -4.58 23.93
CA ASN A 233 -17.98 -3.16 24.26
C ASN A 233 -17.49 -2.32 23.08
N ASP A 234 -18.23 -1.27 22.74
CA ASP A 234 -17.94 -0.38 21.62
C ASP A 234 -17.75 1.05 22.11
N ARG A 235 -16.50 1.52 22.02
CA ARG A 235 -16.09 2.86 22.44
C ARG A 235 -16.72 3.96 21.59
N TRP A 236 -16.97 3.68 20.32
CA TRP A 236 -17.34 4.68 19.31
C TRP A 236 -18.76 4.52 18.77
N GLY A 237 -19.58 3.66 19.37
CA GLY A 237 -20.93 3.36 18.87
C GLY A 237 -21.81 4.59 18.64
N GLY A 238 -21.59 5.69 19.39
CA GLY A 238 -22.29 6.97 19.18
C GLY A 238 -21.84 7.75 17.94
N GLU A 239 -20.54 7.70 17.60
CA GLU A 239 -19.99 8.36 16.40
C GLU A 239 -20.41 7.64 15.11
N TYR A 240 -20.73 6.36 15.21
CA TYR A 240 -21.22 5.51 14.12
C TYR A 240 -22.75 5.48 14.01
N ALA A 241 -23.46 6.45 14.59
CA ALA A 241 -24.92 6.49 14.56
C ALA A 241 -25.47 6.37 13.12
N GLY A 242 -26.37 5.40 12.91
CA GLY A 242 -26.95 5.09 11.59
C GLY A 242 -26.18 4.03 10.79
N GLU A 243 -24.99 3.61 11.23
CA GLU A 243 -24.27 2.48 10.64
C GLU A 243 -24.60 1.16 11.33
N LYS A 244 -24.16 0.06 10.70
CA LYS A 244 -24.23 -1.29 11.27
C LYS A 244 -22.86 -1.80 11.65
N VAL A 245 -22.82 -2.75 12.57
CA VAL A 245 -21.61 -3.45 13.00
C VAL A 245 -21.81 -4.94 12.80
N ALA A 246 -20.93 -5.55 12.02
CA ALA A 246 -20.89 -6.99 11.90
C ALA A 246 -19.78 -7.54 12.79
N VAL A 247 -20.12 -8.48 13.67
CA VAL A 247 -19.18 -9.20 14.54
C VAL A 247 -19.19 -10.67 14.11
N ARG A 248 -18.01 -11.19 13.80
CA ARG A 248 -17.80 -12.60 13.48
C ARG A 248 -17.17 -13.28 14.67
N ALA A 249 -17.84 -14.31 15.19
CA ALA A 249 -17.34 -15.17 16.25
C ALA A 249 -17.04 -16.56 15.68
N GLU A 250 -15.80 -17.03 15.87
CA GLU A 250 -15.33 -18.36 15.49
C GLU A 250 -15.07 -19.16 16.76
N LEU A 251 -15.86 -20.21 16.98
CA LEU A 251 -15.78 -21.01 18.20
C LEU A 251 -14.72 -22.10 18.05
N TYR A 252 -13.86 -22.22 19.06
CA TYR A 252 -12.87 -23.28 19.17
C TYR A 252 -13.05 -24.04 20.48
N LYS A 253 -12.95 -25.36 20.39
CA LYS A 253 -12.78 -26.25 21.54
C LYS A 253 -11.29 -26.50 21.73
N ASP A 254 -10.78 -26.13 22.91
CA ASP A 254 -9.40 -26.35 23.31
C ASP A 254 -9.14 -27.86 23.35
N GLY A 255 -8.18 -28.32 22.55
CA GLY A 255 -7.86 -29.73 22.44
C GLY A 255 -6.61 -30.11 23.20
N PHE A 256 -6.37 -31.42 23.26
CA PHE A 256 -5.18 -31.94 23.92
C PHE A 256 -3.92 -31.72 23.07
N TRP A 257 -2.82 -31.37 23.75
CA TRP A 257 -1.47 -31.13 23.22
C TRP A 257 -1.26 -29.91 22.32
N PHE A 258 -2.03 -29.70 21.25
CA PHE A 258 -1.92 -28.50 20.39
C PHE A 258 -3.03 -28.38 19.33
N PHE A 259 -3.99 -29.29 19.30
CA PHE A 259 -5.04 -29.31 18.27
C PHE A 259 -6.32 -28.63 18.76
N ASP A 260 -6.43 -27.32 18.53
CA ASP A 260 -7.71 -26.63 18.73
C ASP A 260 -8.73 -27.10 17.69
N SER A 261 -9.87 -27.62 18.15
CA SER A 261 -10.94 -28.09 17.27
C SER A 261 -11.88 -26.95 16.92
N TYR A 262 -11.86 -26.50 15.67
CA TYR A 262 -12.81 -25.50 15.15
C TYR A 262 -14.24 -26.06 15.12
N LYS A 263 -15.17 -25.32 15.72
CA LYS A 263 -16.59 -25.70 15.88
C LYS A 263 -17.55 -24.98 14.94
N GLY A 264 -17.05 -24.04 14.16
CA GLY A 264 -17.85 -23.22 13.25
C GLY A 264 -17.77 -21.73 13.56
N LYS A 265 -18.39 -20.93 12.70
CA LYS A 265 -18.43 -19.47 12.80
C LYS A 265 -19.85 -18.94 12.67
N LYS A 266 -20.12 -17.80 13.27
CA LYS A 266 -21.39 -17.07 13.10
C LYS A 266 -21.13 -15.58 13.00
N GLU A 267 -21.79 -14.95 12.04
CA GLU A 267 -21.74 -13.50 11.84
C GLU A 267 -23.03 -12.90 12.38
N PHE A 268 -22.90 -11.88 13.22
CA PHE A 268 -24.00 -11.12 13.80
C PHE A 268 -23.92 -9.70 13.28
N THR A 269 -25.05 -9.12 12.90
CA THR A 269 -25.12 -7.73 12.47
C THR A 269 -26.03 -6.96 13.42
N PHE A 270 -25.50 -5.87 13.96
CA PHE A 270 -26.19 -4.98 14.90
C PHE A 270 -26.23 -3.57 14.33
N ASP A 271 -27.16 -2.74 14.82
CA ASP A 271 -27.06 -1.29 14.63
C ASP A 271 -25.98 -0.73 15.58
N ALA A 272 -25.35 0.39 15.23
CA ALA A 272 -24.31 1.01 16.05
C ALA A 272 -24.83 1.32 17.48
N ALA A 273 -24.13 0.81 18.50
CA ALA A 273 -24.50 0.90 19.91
C ALA A 273 -23.24 0.84 20.78
N ARG A 274 -23.34 1.15 22.08
CA ARG A 274 -22.18 1.12 23.00
C ARG A 274 -21.74 -0.30 23.40
N GLY A 275 -22.55 -1.30 23.11
CA GLY A 275 -22.23 -2.68 23.41
C GLY A 275 -23.18 -3.66 22.75
N TYR A 276 -22.71 -4.88 22.58
CA TYR A 276 -23.37 -5.96 21.86
C TYR A 276 -23.35 -7.23 22.70
N SER A 277 -24.45 -7.98 22.64
CA SER A 277 -24.54 -9.31 23.23
C SER A 277 -24.86 -10.32 22.13
N LEU A 278 -23.94 -11.26 21.93
CA LEU A 278 -24.04 -12.34 20.97
C LEU A 278 -24.39 -13.61 21.76
N ASP A 279 -25.49 -14.25 21.40
CA ASP A 279 -25.91 -15.52 21.98
C ASP A 279 -26.08 -16.56 20.86
N PHE A 280 -25.43 -17.72 21.01
CA PHE A 280 -25.51 -18.81 20.05
C PHE A 280 -25.27 -20.18 20.66
N ALA A 281 -25.88 -21.21 20.09
CA ALA A 281 -25.55 -22.61 20.36
C ALA A 281 -24.56 -23.17 19.32
N GLU A 282 -23.83 -24.24 19.67
CA GLU A 282 -22.88 -24.89 18.75
C GLU A 282 -23.54 -25.33 17.43
N GLY A 283 -24.79 -25.80 17.48
CA GLY A 283 -25.56 -26.21 16.29
C GLY A 283 -26.00 -25.08 15.37
N GLU A 284 -25.90 -23.81 15.81
CA GLU A 284 -26.23 -22.63 14.99
C GLU A 284 -25.01 -22.10 14.21
N LEU A 285 -23.84 -22.70 14.41
CA LEU A 285 -22.60 -22.28 13.77
C LEU A 285 -22.50 -22.82 12.34
N ASP A 286 -22.02 -21.97 11.44
CA ASP A 286 -21.67 -22.39 10.10
C ASP A 286 -20.35 -23.17 10.12
N ASN A 287 -20.47 -24.46 9.83
CA ASN A 287 -19.38 -25.42 9.72
C ASN A 287 -18.78 -25.48 8.31
N SER A 288 -19.22 -24.61 7.39
CA SER A 288 -18.57 -24.42 6.10
C SER A 288 -17.14 -23.92 6.36
N LYS A 289 -16.22 -24.87 6.44
CA LYS A 289 -14.79 -24.59 6.51
C LYS A 289 -14.45 -23.87 5.22
N SER A 290 -14.20 -22.56 5.29
CA SER A 290 -13.19 -21.94 4.43
C SER A 290 -11.83 -22.44 4.91
N PHE A 291 -11.59 -23.73 4.70
CA PHE A 291 -10.32 -24.36 4.96
C PHE A 291 -9.34 -23.77 3.95
N SER A 292 -8.44 -22.91 4.39
CA SER A 292 -7.17 -22.73 3.69
C SER A 292 -6.57 -24.12 3.50
N ALA A 293 -6.22 -24.47 2.26
CA ALA A 293 -6.05 -25.83 1.74
C ALA A 293 -4.87 -26.65 2.33
N ASP A 294 -4.36 -26.32 3.52
CA ASP A 294 -3.08 -26.83 4.02
C ASP A 294 -3.20 -27.89 5.13
N PHE A 295 -4.39 -28.41 5.44
CA PHE A 295 -4.54 -29.48 6.43
C PHE A 295 -5.10 -30.76 5.80
N ASP A 296 -4.25 -31.79 5.80
CA ASP A 296 -4.50 -33.13 5.27
C ASP A 296 -5.33 -33.97 6.26
N PRO A 297 -6.60 -34.29 5.94
CA PRO A 297 -7.48 -35.05 6.82
C PRO A 297 -7.13 -36.55 6.92
N SER A 298 -6.16 -37.05 6.15
CA SER A 298 -5.79 -38.48 6.15
C SER A 298 -4.90 -38.91 7.31
N LYS A 299 -4.34 -37.98 8.08
CA LYS A 299 -3.57 -38.28 9.30
C LYS A 299 -4.49 -38.35 10.52
N SER A 300 -5.29 -39.41 10.61
CA SER A 300 -6.01 -39.75 11.84
C SER A 300 -5.00 -40.16 12.92
N PHE A 301 -4.71 -39.26 13.85
CA PHE A 301 -3.91 -39.61 15.03
C PHE A 301 -4.80 -40.44 15.96
N ASP A 302 -4.41 -41.69 16.22
CA ASP A 302 -5.15 -42.60 17.08
C ASP A 302 -4.87 -42.21 18.55
N VAL A 303 -5.73 -41.34 19.07
CA VAL A 303 -5.59 -40.73 20.40
C VAL A 303 -6.21 -41.68 21.42
N GLY A 304 -5.41 -42.64 21.87
CA GLY A 304 -5.74 -43.54 22.98
C GLY A 304 -5.98 -42.76 24.27
N ASP A 305 -7.22 -42.84 24.76
CA ASP A 305 -7.71 -42.59 26.12
C ASP A 305 -7.03 -41.43 26.89
N ILE A 306 -7.22 -40.22 26.35
CA ILE A 306 -6.70 -39.00 26.96
C ILE A 306 -7.74 -38.43 27.93
N THR A 307 -7.56 -38.83 29.18
CA THR A 307 -7.97 -38.20 30.44
C THR A 307 -8.95 -37.03 30.37
N LYS A 308 -10.11 -37.22 31.02
CA LYS A 308 -11.25 -36.32 31.30
C LYS A 308 -10.86 -34.94 31.87
N GLY A 309 -10.11 -34.13 31.14
CA GLY A 309 -9.97 -32.70 31.41
C GLY A 309 -11.29 -31.97 31.13
N SER A 310 -11.60 -30.94 31.91
CA SER A 310 -12.70 -30.02 31.63
C SER A 310 -12.57 -29.50 30.20
N THR A 311 -13.61 -29.68 29.38
CA THR A 311 -13.59 -29.15 28.01
C THR A 311 -13.60 -27.62 28.08
N LYS A 312 -12.53 -27.00 27.57
CA LYS A 312 -12.42 -25.54 27.47
C LYS A 312 -12.81 -25.06 26.09
N TYR A 313 -13.45 -23.90 26.03
CA TYR A 313 -13.84 -23.21 24.82
C TYR A 313 -13.26 -21.81 24.80
N TYR A 314 -12.95 -21.30 23.62
CA TYR A 314 -12.62 -19.91 23.41
C TYR A 314 -13.14 -19.47 22.04
N ILE A 315 -13.29 -18.17 21.81
CA ILE A 315 -13.61 -17.64 20.48
C ILE A 315 -12.43 -16.87 19.92
N LYS A 316 -12.21 -16.99 18.61
CA LYS A 316 -11.54 -15.95 17.84
C LYS A 316 -12.61 -15.03 17.28
N TRP A 317 -12.35 -13.74 17.28
CA TRP A 317 -13.35 -12.80 16.76
C TRP A 317 -12.74 -11.66 15.97
N SER A 318 -13.55 -11.19 15.03
CA SER A 318 -13.27 -10.03 14.20
C SER A 318 -14.54 -9.22 14.04
N PHE A 319 -14.38 -7.96 13.63
CA PHE A 319 -15.52 -7.10 13.37
C PHE A 319 -15.29 -6.25 12.12
N ARG A 320 -16.37 -5.74 11.54
CA ARG A 320 -16.34 -4.67 10.55
C ARG A 320 -17.50 -3.72 10.77
N ARG A 321 -17.34 -2.48 10.34
CA ARG A 321 -18.42 -1.48 10.28
C ARG A 321 -19.01 -1.46 8.87
N ILE A 322 -20.32 -1.37 8.74
CA ILE A 322 -21.03 -1.33 7.46
C ILE A 322 -21.75 0.01 7.38
N GLY A 323 -21.23 0.90 6.53
CA GLY A 323 -21.77 2.23 6.32
C GLY A 323 -20.88 3.10 5.42
N SER A 324 -20.99 4.42 5.54
CA SER A 324 -20.26 5.42 4.74
C SER A 324 -19.02 6.00 5.42
N ILE A 325 -18.89 5.82 6.74
CA ILE A 325 -17.77 6.27 7.56
C ILE A 325 -16.60 5.29 7.45
N SER A 326 -16.90 3.99 7.38
CA SER A 326 -15.87 2.93 7.39
C SER A 326 -15.78 2.13 6.10
N THR A 327 -14.58 1.65 5.77
CA THR A 327 -14.31 0.89 4.54
C THR A 327 -14.97 -0.50 4.46
N GLY A 328 -15.59 -0.99 5.54
CA GLY A 328 -16.15 -2.35 5.57
C GLY A 328 -15.13 -3.46 5.77
N GLU A 329 -13.87 -3.11 6.01
CA GLU A 329 -12.76 -4.05 6.24
C GLU A 329 -12.95 -4.82 7.56
N TRP A 330 -12.59 -6.12 7.54
CA TRP A 330 -12.56 -6.96 8.73
C TRP A 330 -11.31 -6.69 9.56
N ILE A 331 -11.53 -6.36 10.83
CA ILE A 331 -10.47 -6.17 11.82
C ILE A 331 -10.44 -7.35 12.77
N GLU A 332 -9.30 -8.05 12.81
CA GLU A 332 -9.05 -9.14 13.76
C GLU A 332 -8.73 -8.59 15.15
N LYS A 333 -9.42 -9.11 16.18
CA LYS A 333 -9.24 -8.70 17.59
C LYS A 333 -8.46 -9.71 18.43
N GLY A 334 -8.32 -10.94 17.95
CA GLY A 334 -7.61 -12.01 18.65
C GLY A 334 -8.56 -13.03 19.29
N LYS A 335 -8.15 -13.60 20.43
CA LYS A 335 -8.86 -14.67 21.14
C LYS A 335 -9.41 -14.18 22.47
N THR A 336 -10.53 -14.74 22.93
CA THR A 336 -10.98 -14.56 24.32
C THR A 336 -10.23 -15.48 25.27
N ASP A 337 -10.44 -15.27 26.57
CA ASP A 337 -10.07 -16.25 27.58
C ASP A 337 -10.78 -17.58 27.34
N LYS A 338 -10.10 -18.65 27.76
CA LYS A 338 -10.62 -20.01 27.71
C LYS A 338 -11.56 -20.24 28.88
N ILE A 339 -12.79 -20.68 28.61
CA ILE A 339 -13.81 -20.96 29.62
C ILE A 339 -14.17 -22.44 29.65
N GLU A 340 -14.47 -22.97 30.83
CA GLU A 340 -14.92 -24.34 31.00
C GLU A 340 -16.44 -24.43 30.81
N ALA A 341 -16.89 -25.41 30.01
CA ALA A 341 -18.30 -25.77 29.98
C ALA A 341 -18.65 -26.48 31.29
N LYS A 342 -19.46 -25.82 32.12
CA LYS A 342 -19.98 -26.38 33.38
C LYS A 342 -21.17 -27.31 33.15
#